data_AF-A0A7Z8L7A4-F1
#
_entry.id   AF-A0A7Z8L7A4-F1
#
_cell.length_a   1.000
_cell.length_b   1.000
_cell.length_c   1.000
_cell.angle_alpha   90.00
_cell.angle_beta   90.00
_cell.angle_gamma   90.00
#
_symmetry.space_group_name_H-M   'P 1'
#
loop_
_entity.id
_entity.type
_entity.pdbx_description
1 polymer ?
#
loop_
_entity_poly.entity_id
_entity_poly.type
_entity_poly.pdbx_seq_one_letter_code
_entity_poly.pdbx_strand_id
1 'polypeptide(L)'
;MSQTIAVDEYVRDEGYPGFEPRFLNSPWIAEPVSKFRAEDAERFWFLDFHWPNGTTPLGMSFFEDGYAYGTQLSATTLPLPPSNGLAVRFAGTHVYGGEAPLHSSWEPGFRGLRIGHELGDFLKNFHTIWQRRATELEAGFAYFRDFEPANANRAELAQFAIDARAFQKFAWCVHFGLMYPLLANYAGFYGLCSELKIEPG
;
A
#
# COMPACT_ATOMS: atom_id res chain seq x y z
N MET A 1 -25.20 10.60 -2.05
CA MET A 1 -25.44 10.24 -0.64
C MET A 1 -24.41 9.22 -0.25
N SER A 2 -23.53 9.49 0.71
CA SER A 2 -22.60 8.50 1.25
C SER A 2 -23.38 7.57 2.19
N GLN A 3 -23.37 6.27 1.92
CA GLN A 3 -23.97 5.27 2.80
C GLN A 3 -22.95 4.91 3.89
N THR A 4 -23.29 5.17 5.15
CA THR A 4 -22.48 4.76 6.31
C THR A 4 -23.03 3.44 6.83
N ILE A 5 -22.17 2.43 6.96
CA ILE A 5 -22.52 1.09 7.45
C ILE A 5 -21.87 0.90 8.83
N ALA A 6 -22.60 0.32 9.79
CA ALA A 6 -22.08 0.08 11.13
C ALA A 6 -21.01 -1.03 11.13
N VAL A 7 -19.90 -0.80 11.83
CA VAL A 7 -18.77 -1.75 11.89
C VAL A 7 -19.15 -3.06 12.59
N ASP A 8 -20.14 -3.05 13.50
CA ASP A 8 -20.59 -4.24 14.24
C ASP A 8 -21.02 -5.41 13.32
N GLU A 9 -21.55 -5.11 12.13
CA GLU A 9 -21.90 -6.12 11.13
C GLU A 9 -20.66 -6.84 10.58
N TYR A 10 -19.53 -6.13 10.46
CA TYR A 10 -18.27 -6.66 9.95
C TYR A 10 -17.39 -7.31 11.02
N VAL A 11 -17.54 -6.94 12.29
CA VAL A 11 -16.81 -7.61 13.39
C VAL A 11 -17.20 -9.10 13.49
N ARG A 12 -18.45 -9.42 13.14
CA ARG A 12 -18.99 -10.79 13.14
C ARG A 12 -18.70 -11.55 11.85
N ASP A 13 -18.08 -10.91 10.87
CA ASP A 13 -17.78 -11.51 9.58
C ASP A 13 -16.75 -12.63 9.73
N GLU A 14 -17.08 -13.81 9.20
CA GLU A 14 -16.19 -14.97 9.26
C GLU A 14 -14.95 -14.80 8.37
N GLY A 15 -15.01 -13.89 7.40
CA GLY A 15 -13.99 -13.63 6.40
C GLY A 15 -14.39 -14.18 5.03
N TYR A 16 -13.43 -14.22 4.11
CA TYR A 16 -13.63 -14.85 2.82
C TYR A 16 -14.02 -16.34 2.98
N PRO A 17 -15.09 -16.84 2.33
CA PRO A 17 -15.54 -18.22 2.51
C PRO A 17 -14.46 -19.26 2.22
N GLY A 18 -14.15 -20.11 3.21
CA GLY A 18 -13.14 -21.16 3.10
C GLY A 18 -11.69 -20.66 3.07
N PHE A 19 -11.47 -19.36 3.27
CA PHE A 19 -10.12 -18.80 3.38
C PHE A 19 -9.59 -18.97 4.80
N GLU A 20 -8.42 -19.59 4.89
CA GLU A 20 -7.62 -19.54 6.10
C GLU A 20 -6.47 -18.55 5.91
N PRO A 21 -6.21 -17.64 6.87
CA PRO A 21 -5.18 -16.61 6.76
C PRO A 21 -3.75 -17.18 6.89
N ARG A 22 -3.52 -18.46 6.59
CA ARG A 22 -2.20 -19.11 6.65
C ARG A 22 -1.15 -18.44 5.76
N PHE A 23 -1.61 -17.68 4.77
CA PHE A 23 -0.77 -16.94 3.82
C PHE A 23 -0.67 -15.44 4.11
N LEU A 24 -1.30 -14.97 5.20
CA LEU A 24 -1.18 -13.61 5.72
C LEU A 24 -0.20 -13.57 6.89
N ASN A 25 1.08 -13.63 6.59
CA ASN A 25 2.17 -13.64 7.56
C ASN A 25 3.33 -12.70 7.19
N SER A 26 3.10 -11.76 6.27
CA SER A 26 4.11 -10.77 5.92
C SER A 26 4.43 -9.90 7.14
N PRO A 27 5.70 -9.52 7.36
CA PRO A 27 6.02 -8.54 8.39
C PRO A 27 5.26 -7.24 8.11
N TRP A 28 4.81 -6.58 9.16
CA TRP A 28 4.14 -5.28 9.12
C TRP A 28 5.00 -4.23 9.81
N ILE A 29 4.75 -2.94 9.53
CA ILE A 29 5.56 -1.83 10.05
C ILE A 29 4.79 -1.07 11.13
N ALA A 30 3.59 -0.61 10.79
CA ALA A 30 2.69 0.07 11.71
C ALA A 30 1.52 -0.82 12.13
N GLU A 31 0.89 -1.52 11.17
CA GLU A 31 -0.31 -2.31 11.45
C GLU A 31 -0.49 -3.48 10.46
N PRO A 32 -0.79 -4.71 10.91
CA PRO A 32 -1.05 -5.83 10.02
C PRO A 32 -2.41 -5.70 9.33
N VAL A 33 -2.54 -6.38 8.19
CA VAL A 33 -3.85 -6.63 7.58
C VAL A 33 -4.65 -7.60 8.46
N SER A 34 -5.93 -7.33 8.66
CA SER A 34 -6.80 -8.20 9.46
C SER A 34 -8.27 -8.04 9.09
N LYS A 35 -9.16 -8.76 9.77
CA LYS A 35 -10.61 -8.49 9.74
C LYS A 35 -10.95 -7.33 10.68
N PHE A 36 -12.11 -6.72 10.48
CA PHE A 36 -12.61 -5.68 11.40
C PHE A 36 -12.68 -6.17 12.85
N ARG A 37 -12.35 -5.27 13.77
CA ARG A 37 -12.46 -5.43 15.23
C ARG A 37 -13.34 -4.32 15.79
N ALA A 38 -13.78 -4.47 17.03
CA ALA A 38 -14.63 -3.47 17.67
C ALA A 38 -13.96 -2.08 17.71
N GLU A 39 -12.65 -2.05 17.96
CA GLU A 39 -11.87 -0.80 18.03
C GLU A 39 -11.81 -0.06 16.68
N ASP A 40 -12.03 -0.75 15.56
CA ASP A 40 -12.00 -0.12 14.23
C ASP A 40 -13.19 0.83 14.01
N ALA A 41 -14.25 0.74 14.82
CA ALA A 41 -15.41 1.65 14.77
C ALA A 41 -15.05 3.12 15.07
N GLU A 42 -13.91 3.37 15.72
CA GLU A 42 -13.43 4.72 16.05
C GLU A 42 -12.70 5.41 14.88
N ARG A 43 -12.48 4.70 13.76
CA ARG A 43 -11.69 5.16 12.62
C ARG A 43 -12.55 5.28 11.36
N PHE A 44 -12.12 6.14 10.46
CA PHE A 44 -12.70 6.20 9.12
C PHE A 44 -12.13 5.08 8.25
N TRP A 45 -13.02 4.35 7.59
CA TRP A 45 -12.69 3.29 6.64
C TRP A 45 -13.43 3.52 5.33
N PHE A 46 -12.73 3.41 4.21
CA PHE A 46 -13.34 3.50 2.88
C PHE A 46 -13.24 2.15 2.18
N LEU A 47 -14.29 1.77 1.48
CA LEU A 47 -14.26 0.62 0.58
C LEU A 47 -13.25 0.91 -0.55
N ASP A 48 -12.32 -0.01 -0.78
CA ASP A 48 -11.32 0.15 -1.83
C ASP A 48 -12.00 0.20 -3.21
N PHE A 49 -11.73 1.28 -3.95
CA PHE A 49 -12.41 1.56 -5.22
C PHE A 49 -11.87 0.75 -6.40
N HIS A 50 -10.72 0.09 -6.26
CA HIS A 50 -10.16 -0.79 -7.30
C HIS A 50 -10.80 -2.18 -7.27
N TRP A 51 -11.37 -2.59 -6.13
CA TRP A 51 -12.12 -3.85 -5.96
C TRP A 51 -13.53 -3.62 -5.40
N PRO A 52 -14.37 -2.83 -6.09
CA PRO A 52 -15.68 -2.45 -5.58
C PRO A 52 -16.64 -3.65 -5.47
N ASN A 53 -16.37 -4.73 -6.22
CA ASN A 53 -17.15 -5.97 -6.20
C ASN A 53 -16.46 -7.09 -5.38
N GLY A 54 -15.44 -6.72 -4.59
CA GLY A 54 -14.62 -7.65 -3.82
C GLY A 54 -13.42 -8.23 -4.57
N THR A 55 -12.55 -8.90 -3.83
CA THR A 55 -11.30 -9.52 -4.28
C THR A 55 -11.36 -11.04 -4.14
N THR A 56 -10.48 -11.76 -4.85
CA THR A 56 -10.23 -13.19 -4.65
C THR A 56 -9.23 -13.42 -3.52
N PRO A 57 -9.05 -14.67 -3.02
CA PRO A 57 -8.04 -14.96 -2.01
C PRO A 57 -6.61 -14.66 -2.48
N LEU A 58 -6.33 -14.86 -3.77
CA LEU A 58 -5.04 -14.45 -4.35
C LEU A 58 -4.91 -12.93 -4.38
N GLY A 59 -5.97 -12.21 -4.71
CA GLY A 59 -5.97 -10.74 -4.61
C GLY A 59 -5.83 -10.24 -3.16
N MET A 60 -6.22 -11.02 -2.15
CA MET A 60 -5.99 -10.66 -0.74
C MET A 60 -4.50 -10.55 -0.38
N SER A 61 -3.61 -11.34 -1.01
CA SER A 61 -2.17 -11.23 -0.74
C SER A 61 -1.58 -9.91 -1.25
N PHE A 62 -2.18 -9.30 -2.29
CA PHE A 62 -1.79 -7.96 -2.74
C PHE A 62 -1.98 -6.93 -1.63
N PHE A 63 -3.09 -6.99 -0.89
CA PHE A 63 -3.37 -5.98 0.13
C PHE A 63 -2.42 -6.08 1.32
N GLU A 64 -1.93 -7.28 1.62
CA GLU A 64 -0.90 -7.47 2.63
C GLU A 64 0.46 -6.93 2.15
N ASP A 65 0.93 -7.39 1.00
CA ASP A 65 2.29 -7.13 0.54
C ASP A 65 2.46 -5.74 -0.07
N GLY A 66 1.47 -5.29 -0.82
CA GLY A 66 1.48 -4.02 -1.52
C GLY A 66 0.80 -2.92 -0.72
N TYR A 67 -0.50 -3.07 -0.47
CA TYR A 67 -1.31 -1.96 0.04
C TYR A 67 -0.99 -1.61 1.49
N ALA A 68 -0.89 -2.59 2.39
CA ALA A 68 -0.47 -2.34 3.77
C ALA A 68 1.06 -2.18 3.86
N TYR A 69 1.84 -3.21 3.55
CA TYR A 69 3.29 -3.16 3.75
C TYR A 69 3.97 -2.08 2.91
N GLY A 70 3.67 -1.99 1.61
CA GLY A 70 4.31 -1.03 0.71
C GLY A 70 4.03 0.44 1.07
N THR A 71 2.79 0.77 1.46
CA THR A 71 2.46 2.13 1.91
C THR A 71 3.11 2.47 3.24
N GLN A 72 3.10 1.56 4.22
CA GLN A 72 3.71 1.78 5.52
C GLN A 72 5.24 1.87 5.44
N LEU A 73 5.86 1.09 4.54
CA LEU A 73 7.30 1.17 4.26
C LEU A 73 7.66 2.50 3.62
N SER A 74 6.90 2.92 2.62
CA SER A 74 7.14 4.18 1.92
C SER A 74 6.95 5.37 2.86
N ALA A 75 5.91 5.32 3.69
CA ALA A 75 5.68 6.30 4.74
C ALA A 75 6.81 6.31 5.78
N THR A 76 7.59 5.25 5.99
CA THR A 76 8.70 5.26 6.96
C THR A 76 10.02 5.73 6.33
N THR A 77 10.26 5.33 5.08
CA THR A 77 11.51 5.61 4.35
C THR A 77 11.59 7.06 3.86
N LEU A 78 10.50 7.60 3.30
CA LEU A 78 10.33 9.04 3.08
C LEU A 78 9.17 9.54 3.95
N PRO A 79 9.47 10.06 5.14
CA PRO A 79 8.47 10.19 6.19
C PRO A 79 7.46 11.30 5.91
N LEU A 80 6.31 10.91 5.34
CA LEU A 80 5.13 11.77 5.28
C LEU A 80 4.78 12.17 6.74
N PRO A 81 4.75 13.47 7.08
CA PRO A 81 4.65 13.89 8.47
C PRO A 81 3.42 13.38 9.23
N PRO A 82 2.20 13.37 8.64
CA PRO A 82 1.01 12.97 9.39
C PRO A 82 0.68 11.48 9.30
N SER A 83 1.30 10.72 8.40
CA SER A 83 0.79 9.39 8.04
C SER A 83 1.83 8.28 8.22
N ASN A 84 1.39 7.15 8.77
CA ASN A 84 2.13 5.89 8.81
C ASN A 84 1.81 4.96 7.63
N GLY A 85 1.16 5.45 6.58
CA GLY A 85 0.66 4.65 5.46
C GLY A 85 -0.76 4.15 5.72
N LEU A 86 -1.15 3.06 5.07
CA LEU A 86 -2.51 2.53 5.15
C LEU A 86 -2.60 1.29 6.04
N ALA A 87 -3.67 1.25 6.83
CA ALA A 87 -4.19 0.04 7.45
C ALA A 87 -5.25 -0.58 6.53
N VAL A 88 -5.36 -1.90 6.56
CA VAL A 88 -6.31 -2.63 5.71
C VAL A 88 -7.17 -3.56 6.54
N ARG A 89 -8.46 -3.58 6.21
CA ARG A 89 -9.45 -4.49 6.79
C ARG A 89 -10.21 -5.27 5.71
N PHE A 90 -10.51 -6.52 6.02
CA PHE A 90 -11.39 -7.34 5.20
C PHE A 90 -12.75 -7.54 5.86
N ALA A 91 -13.79 -7.54 5.02
CA ALA A 91 -15.14 -8.01 5.36
C ALA A 91 -15.68 -8.84 4.20
N GLY A 92 -15.74 -10.16 4.39
CA GLY A 92 -16.04 -11.13 3.36
C GLY A 92 -15.03 -11.04 2.22
N THR A 93 -15.51 -10.68 1.03
CA THR A 93 -14.67 -10.45 -0.16
C THR A 93 -14.21 -9.00 -0.31
N HIS A 94 -14.71 -8.08 0.50
CA HIS A 94 -14.47 -6.65 0.36
C HIS A 94 -13.30 -6.18 1.20
N VAL A 95 -12.66 -5.12 0.72
CA VAL A 95 -11.43 -4.59 1.32
C VAL A 95 -11.62 -3.12 1.64
N TYR A 96 -11.19 -2.74 2.82
CA TYR A 96 -11.34 -1.40 3.35
C TYR A 96 -9.97 -0.83 3.68
N GLY A 97 -9.71 0.37 3.18
CA GLY A 97 -8.54 1.16 3.52
C GLY A 97 -8.85 2.13 4.65
N GLY A 98 -7.87 2.35 5.52
CA GLY A 98 -7.89 3.37 6.56
C GLY A 98 -6.48 3.90 6.80
N GLU A 99 -6.35 5.02 7.48
CA GLU A 99 -5.03 5.55 7.86
C GLU A 99 -4.41 4.69 8.96
N ALA A 100 -3.18 4.21 8.78
CA ALA A 100 -2.44 3.53 9.84
C ALA A 100 -2.13 4.51 10.99
N PRO A 101 -2.33 4.13 12.25
CA PRO A 101 -2.29 5.07 13.36
C PRO A 101 -0.88 5.62 13.60
N LEU A 102 -0.82 6.91 13.92
CA LEU A 102 0.38 7.60 14.39
C LEU A 102 0.12 8.13 15.81
N HIS A 103 0.57 7.39 16.82
CA HIS A 103 0.23 7.68 18.23
C HIS A 103 1.10 8.75 18.87
N SER A 104 2.32 8.97 18.36
CA SER A 104 3.27 9.90 18.94
C SER A 104 2.98 11.33 18.47
N SER A 105 2.75 12.25 19.41
CA SER A 105 2.60 13.68 19.10
C SER A 105 3.93 14.35 18.73
N TRP A 106 5.06 13.73 19.08
CA TRP A 106 6.40 14.22 18.73
C TRP A 106 6.81 13.84 17.30
N GLU A 107 6.44 12.63 16.87
CA GLU A 107 6.93 12.03 15.63
C GLU A 107 6.61 12.85 14.37
N PRO A 108 5.43 13.49 14.21
CA PRO A 108 5.15 14.35 13.06
C PRO A 108 6.18 15.45 12.84
N GLY A 109 6.66 16.09 13.92
CA GLY A 109 7.68 17.13 13.84
C GLY A 109 9.02 16.59 13.36
N PHE A 110 9.45 15.45 13.92
CA PHE A 110 10.70 14.79 13.51
C PHE A 110 10.64 14.27 12.06
N ARG A 111 9.51 13.73 11.64
CA ARG A 111 9.23 13.30 10.26
C ARG A 111 9.27 14.49 9.30
N GLY A 112 8.67 15.61 9.68
CA GLY A 112 8.74 16.89 8.96
C GLY A 112 10.18 17.37 8.71
N LEU A 113 11.04 17.30 9.72
CA LEU A 113 12.47 17.61 9.57
C LEU A 113 13.14 16.69 8.55
N ARG A 114 12.94 15.36 8.66
CA ARG A 114 13.54 14.38 7.75
C ARG A 114 13.11 14.58 6.30
N ILE A 115 11.81 14.69 6.03
CA ILE A 115 11.33 14.86 4.65
C ILE A 115 11.81 16.19 4.03
N GLY A 116 11.97 17.24 4.85
CA GLY A 116 12.54 18.52 4.41
C GLY A 116 13.99 18.41 3.92
N HIS A 117 14.77 17.49 4.46
CA HIS A 117 16.14 17.22 4.00
C HIS A 117 16.19 16.31 2.76
N GLU A 118 15.31 15.31 2.69
CA GLU A 118 15.38 14.24 1.68
C GLU A 118 14.65 14.58 0.38
N LEU A 119 13.51 15.27 0.45
CA LEU A 119 12.60 15.44 -0.71
C LEU A 119 13.26 16.24 -1.85
N GLY A 120 14.01 17.29 -1.52
CA GLY A 120 14.66 18.12 -2.53
C GLY A 120 15.66 17.33 -3.38
N ASP A 121 16.49 16.49 -2.75
CA ASP A 121 17.47 15.69 -3.46
C ASP A 121 16.84 14.50 -4.18
N PHE A 122 15.76 13.93 -3.64
CA PHE A 122 14.93 12.97 -4.38
C PHE A 122 14.42 13.56 -5.69
N LEU A 123 13.82 14.76 -5.66
CA LEU A 123 13.23 15.41 -6.83
C LEU A 123 14.28 15.77 -7.88
N LYS A 124 15.42 16.33 -7.48
CA LYS A 124 16.54 16.64 -8.39
C LYS A 124 17.04 15.41 -9.14
N ASN A 125 17.05 14.26 -8.47
CA ASN A 125 17.59 13.01 -9.01
C ASN A 125 16.50 12.04 -9.54
N PHE A 126 15.25 12.50 -9.62
CA PHE A 126 14.11 11.62 -9.89
C PHE A 126 14.28 10.80 -11.18
N HIS A 127 14.78 11.40 -12.26
CA HIS A 127 14.95 10.70 -13.54
C HIS A 127 15.92 9.51 -13.42
N THR A 128 17.05 9.70 -12.73
CA THR A 128 18.02 8.62 -12.47
C THR A 128 17.43 7.54 -11.57
N ILE A 129 16.70 7.94 -10.53
CA ILE A 129 16.01 7.01 -9.62
C ILE A 129 14.99 6.18 -10.40
N TRP A 130 14.16 6.83 -11.21
CA TRP A 130 13.15 6.18 -12.04
C TRP A 130 13.77 5.23 -13.05
N GLN A 131 14.77 5.67 -13.81
CA GLN A 131 15.44 4.84 -14.80
C GLN A 131 15.98 3.56 -14.17
N ARG A 132 16.64 3.66 -13.01
CA ARG A 132 17.12 2.47 -12.28
C ARG A 132 15.97 1.54 -11.89
N ARG A 133 14.89 2.08 -11.31
CA ARG A 133 13.73 1.29 -10.89
C ARG A 133 13.00 0.65 -12.07
N ALA A 134 12.83 1.36 -13.17
CA ALA A 134 12.23 0.84 -14.39
C ALA A 134 13.02 -0.35 -14.94
N THR A 135 14.36 -0.24 -15.02
CA THR A 135 15.22 -1.36 -15.45
C THR A 135 15.09 -2.57 -14.54
N GLU A 136 15.06 -2.38 -13.21
CA GLU A 136 14.87 -3.48 -12.25
C GLU A 136 13.50 -4.16 -12.44
N LEU A 137 12.43 -3.39 -12.66
CA LEU A 137 11.09 -3.92 -12.89
C LEU A 137 10.97 -4.63 -14.24
N GLU A 138 11.54 -4.08 -15.31
CA GLU A 138 11.54 -4.69 -16.65
C GLU A 138 12.28 -6.03 -16.64
N ALA A 139 13.43 -6.09 -15.98
CA ALA A 139 14.20 -7.33 -15.85
C ALA A 139 13.42 -8.41 -15.09
N GLY A 140 12.78 -8.05 -13.98
CA GLY A 140 11.92 -8.98 -13.24
C GLY A 140 10.69 -9.41 -14.04
N PHE A 141 10.03 -8.47 -14.74
CA PHE A 141 8.85 -8.77 -15.54
C PHE A 141 9.16 -9.71 -16.72
N ALA A 142 10.33 -9.57 -17.36
CA ALA A 142 10.76 -10.47 -18.42
C ALA A 142 10.83 -11.93 -17.94
N TYR A 143 11.36 -12.18 -16.74
CA TYR A 143 11.41 -13.52 -16.14
C TYR A 143 10.02 -14.17 -16.04
N PHE A 144 9.01 -13.43 -15.56
CA PHE A 144 7.66 -13.98 -15.40
C PHE A 144 6.89 -14.09 -16.71
N ARG A 145 7.15 -13.18 -17.67
CA ARG A 145 6.50 -13.20 -18.99
C ARG A 145 6.92 -14.41 -19.81
N ASP A 146 8.18 -14.80 -19.72
CA ASP A 146 8.76 -15.84 -20.56
C ASP A 146 8.56 -17.26 -19.98
N PHE A 147 7.90 -17.38 -18.82
CA PHE A 147 7.55 -18.67 -18.20
C PHE A 147 6.33 -19.31 -18.88
N GLU A 148 6.40 -20.62 -19.15
CA GLU A 148 5.32 -21.40 -19.77
C GLU A 148 4.65 -22.35 -18.75
N PRO A 149 3.53 -21.96 -18.12
CA PRO A 149 2.92 -22.78 -17.05
C PRO A 149 2.43 -24.14 -17.53
N ALA A 150 2.11 -24.29 -18.81
CA ALA A 150 1.60 -25.53 -19.40
C ALA A 150 2.65 -26.65 -19.43
N ASN A 151 3.94 -26.29 -19.44
CA ASN A 151 5.06 -27.22 -19.51
C ASN A 151 5.70 -27.48 -18.13
N ALA A 152 5.27 -26.75 -17.11
CA ALA A 152 5.81 -26.81 -15.76
C ALA A 152 5.16 -27.92 -14.92
N ASN A 153 5.98 -28.62 -14.13
CA ASN A 153 5.50 -29.52 -13.10
C ASN A 153 5.01 -28.76 -11.86
N ARG A 154 4.36 -29.47 -10.92
CA ARG A 154 3.77 -28.84 -9.72
C ARG A 154 4.78 -28.11 -8.83
N ALA A 155 6.01 -28.63 -8.70
CA ALA A 155 7.03 -28.00 -7.88
C ALA A 155 7.53 -26.71 -8.52
N GLU A 156 7.69 -26.70 -9.85
CA GLU A 156 8.04 -25.50 -10.63
C GLU A 156 6.95 -24.44 -10.55
N LEU A 157 5.68 -24.82 -10.67
CA LEU A 157 4.55 -23.90 -10.50
C LEU A 157 4.49 -23.31 -9.09
N ALA A 158 4.77 -24.12 -8.06
CA ALA A 158 4.78 -23.66 -6.68
C ALA A 158 5.92 -22.65 -6.44
N GLN A 159 7.12 -22.94 -6.94
CA GLN A 159 8.26 -22.02 -6.85
C GLN A 159 8.00 -20.73 -7.61
N PHE A 160 7.46 -20.82 -8.83
CA PHE A 160 7.08 -19.67 -9.63
C PHE A 160 6.09 -18.74 -8.89
N ALA A 161 5.10 -19.31 -8.19
CA ALA A 161 4.16 -18.52 -7.40
C ALA A 161 4.82 -17.79 -6.22
N ILE A 162 5.81 -18.42 -5.57
CA ILE A 162 6.60 -17.81 -4.49
C ILE A 162 7.42 -16.63 -5.05
N ASP A 163 8.12 -16.84 -6.16
CA ASP A 163 8.95 -15.82 -6.80
C ASP A 163 8.10 -14.65 -7.32
N ALA A 164 6.92 -14.95 -7.89
CA ALA A 164 5.98 -13.95 -8.38
C ALA A 164 5.45 -13.07 -7.23
N ARG A 165 5.12 -13.67 -6.08
CA ARG A 165 4.70 -12.92 -4.88
C ARG A 165 5.82 -12.01 -4.36
N ALA A 166 7.05 -12.52 -4.30
CA ALA A 166 8.21 -11.73 -3.86
C ALA A 166 8.47 -10.54 -4.79
N PHE A 167 8.42 -10.76 -6.10
CA PHE A 167 8.57 -9.69 -7.10
C PHE A 167 7.42 -8.68 -7.04
N GLN A 168 6.18 -9.15 -6.92
CA GLN A 168 5.02 -8.27 -6.74
C GLN A 168 5.18 -7.36 -5.53
N LYS A 169 5.61 -7.91 -4.38
CA LYS A 169 5.88 -7.12 -3.16
C LYS A 169 6.91 -6.04 -3.42
N PHE A 170 8.03 -6.39 -4.06
CA PHE A 170 9.05 -5.42 -4.45
C PHE A 170 8.50 -4.34 -5.38
N ALA A 171 7.74 -4.70 -6.41
CA ALA A 171 7.17 -3.77 -7.37
C ALA A 171 6.24 -2.74 -6.70
N TRP A 172 5.44 -3.16 -5.72
CA TRP A 172 4.61 -2.24 -4.95
C TRP A 172 5.41 -1.34 -4.01
N CYS A 173 6.48 -1.84 -3.40
CA CYS A 173 7.41 -0.99 -2.64
C CYS A 173 8.04 0.09 -3.53
N VAL A 174 8.39 -0.24 -4.78
CA VAL A 174 8.87 0.74 -5.75
C VAL A 174 7.77 1.74 -6.11
N HIS A 175 6.56 1.27 -6.40
CA HIS A 175 5.42 2.13 -6.73
C HIS A 175 5.18 3.18 -5.63
N PHE A 176 4.94 2.76 -4.38
CA PHE A 176 4.67 3.68 -3.27
C PHE A 176 5.89 4.53 -2.91
N GLY A 177 7.09 3.96 -3.00
CA GLY A 177 8.34 4.67 -2.71
C GLY A 177 8.63 5.82 -3.69
N LEU A 178 8.09 5.75 -4.91
CA LEU A 178 8.13 6.85 -5.88
C LEU A 178 6.91 7.76 -5.78
N MET A 179 5.72 7.17 -5.63
CA MET A 179 4.45 7.90 -5.63
C MET A 179 4.36 8.88 -4.45
N TYR A 180 4.73 8.47 -3.23
CA TYR A 180 4.60 9.31 -2.04
C TYR A 180 5.42 10.61 -2.09
N PRO A 181 6.71 10.60 -2.45
CA PRO A 181 7.45 11.84 -2.68
C PRO A 181 6.80 12.76 -3.73
N LEU A 182 6.35 12.19 -4.85
CA LEU A 182 5.70 12.96 -5.91
C LEU A 182 4.37 13.57 -5.45
N LEU A 183 3.59 12.81 -4.68
CA LEU A 183 2.34 13.28 -4.08
C LEU A 183 2.60 14.38 -3.05
N ALA A 184 3.62 14.24 -2.20
CA ALA A 184 4.01 15.27 -1.25
C ALA A 184 4.44 16.56 -1.95
N ASN A 185 5.21 16.45 -3.04
CA ASN A 185 5.60 17.59 -3.87
C ASN A 185 4.38 18.25 -4.54
N TYR A 186 3.45 17.45 -5.07
CA TYR A 186 2.20 17.96 -5.66
C TYR A 186 1.34 18.68 -4.62
N ALA A 187 1.16 18.12 -3.42
CA ALA A 187 0.43 18.77 -2.34
C ALA A 187 1.09 20.08 -1.90
N GLY A 188 2.43 20.12 -1.83
CA GLY A 188 3.18 21.34 -1.55
C GLY A 188 2.99 22.42 -2.63
N PHE A 189 3.03 22.03 -3.91
CA PHE A 189 2.73 22.93 -5.02
C PHE A 189 1.31 23.47 -4.97
N TYR A 190 0.32 22.61 -4.73
CA TYR A 190 -1.08 23.00 -4.57
C TYR A 190 -1.26 24.00 -3.41
N GLY A 191 -0.61 23.74 -2.27
CA GLY A 191 -0.58 24.65 -1.13
C GLY A 191 -0.04 26.04 -1.50
N LEU A 192 1.09 26.09 -2.21
CA LEU A 192 1.68 27.35 -2.69
C LEU A 192 0.75 28.10 -3.66
N CYS A 193 0.12 27.38 -4.60
CA CYS A 193 -0.88 27.97 -5.49
C CYS A 193 -2.04 28.59 -4.70
N SER A 194 -2.56 27.88 -3.71
CA SER A 194 -3.63 28.36 -2.83
C SER A 194 -3.21 29.63 -2.07
N GLU A 195 -1.99 29.66 -1.52
CA GLU A 195 -1.46 30.85 -0.82
C GLU A 195 -1.35 32.06 -1.75
N LEU A 196 -0.93 31.83 -3.00
CA LEU A 196 -0.81 32.85 -4.03
C LEU A 196 -2.13 33.20 -4.73
N LYS A 197 -3.24 32.54 -4.36
CA LYS A 197 -4.56 32.67 -5.01
C LYS A 197 -4.52 32.37 -6.51
N ILE A 198 -3.67 31.43 -6.91
CA ILE A 198 -3.60 30.88 -8.26
C ILE A 198 -4.39 29.58 -8.26
N GLU A 199 -5.27 29.37 -9.22
CA GLU A 199 -5.95 28.08 -9.38
C GLU A 199 -4.93 27.03 -9.86
N PRO A 200 -4.65 25.98 -9.06
CA PRO A 200 -3.93 24.82 -9.56
C PRO A 200 -4.89 24.07 -10.50
N GLY A 201 -4.49 23.94 -11.77
CA GLY A 201 -5.33 23.40 -12.85
C GLY A 201 -5.81 21.97 -12.67
#